data_AF-A0A178D197-F1
#
_entry.id   AF-A0A178D197-F1
#
_cell.length_a   1.000
_cell.length_b   1.000
_cell.length_c   1.000
_cell.angle_alpha   90.00
_cell.angle_beta   90.00
_cell.angle_gamma   90.00
#
_symmetry.space_group_name_H-M   'P 1'
#
loop_
_entity.id
_entity.type
_entity.pdbx_description
1 polymer ?
#
loop_
_entity_poly.entity_id
_entity_poly.type
_entity_poly.pdbx_seq_one_letter_code
_entity_poly.pdbx_strand_id
1 'polypeptide(L)'
;MSSGAVALCKHFERGGASSEHGRAHPFWTLPTGSNENKTEIARGILEDMLVQAVWRNVMLLHHGVAVYEIRNARGYGMRWTLDIEEKKDDIPSDVQTMTANGDTLVPNEEDDFHKDWVIIKTTFRGFLEPIAGMDHELPGQDASTAEESLRTQEKLREG
;
A
#
# COMPACT_ATOMS: atom_id res chain seq x y z
N MET A 1 5.00 -13.40 17.13
CA MET A 1 4.86 -12.00 16.64
C MET A 1 4.52 -12.07 15.16
N SER A 2 3.52 -11.30 14.69
CA SER A 2 3.13 -11.30 13.27
C SER A 2 4.14 -10.61 12.36
N SER A 3 4.06 -10.85 11.05
CA SER A 3 4.85 -10.14 10.03
C SER A 3 4.61 -8.63 10.07
N GLY A 4 3.37 -8.20 10.30
CA GLY A 4 3.00 -6.80 10.49
C GLY A 4 3.72 -6.14 11.67
N ALA A 5 3.75 -6.83 12.82
CA ALA A 5 4.44 -6.31 14.00
C ALA A 5 5.96 -6.23 13.84
N VAL A 6 6.57 -7.23 13.18
CA VAL A 6 8.00 -7.20 12.86
C VAL A 6 8.32 -6.05 11.91
N ALA A 7 7.50 -5.85 10.87
CA ALA A 7 7.68 -4.74 9.95
C ALA A 7 7.50 -3.38 10.64
N LEU A 8 6.56 -3.26 11.58
CA LEU A 8 6.30 -2.03 12.32
C LEU A 8 7.48 -1.68 13.24
N CYS A 9 8.03 -2.67 13.96
CA CYS A 9 9.23 -2.45 14.78
C CYS A 9 10.41 -1.97 13.91
N LYS A 10 10.68 -2.67 12.81
CA LYS A 10 11.74 -2.28 11.86
C LYS A 10 11.53 -0.89 11.28
N HIS A 11 10.29 -0.50 11.03
CA HIS A 11 9.95 0.79 10.48
C HIS A 11 10.33 1.94 11.45
N PHE A 12 10.06 1.78 12.74
CA PHE A 12 10.50 2.71 13.78
C PHE A 12 12.02 2.68 14.03
N GLU A 13 12.65 1.50 13.98
CA GLU A 13 14.12 1.36 14.16
C GLU A 13 14.94 2.04 13.06
N ARG A 14 14.40 2.15 11.84
CA ARG A 14 15.12 2.65 10.65
C ARG A 14 15.15 4.19 10.50
N GLY A 15 14.71 4.95 11.50
CA GLY A 15 14.83 6.41 11.48
C GLY A 15 13.75 7.16 10.69
N GLY A 16 13.20 6.56 9.63
CA GLY A 16 12.19 7.21 8.77
C GLY A 16 10.86 7.53 9.45
N ALA A 17 10.53 6.80 10.53
CA ALA A 17 9.36 7.04 11.37
C ALA A 17 9.74 7.35 12.82
N SER A 18 10.98 7.77 13.05
CA SER A 18 11.52 7.86 14.40
C SER A 18 10.76 8.88 15.22
N SER A 19 10.45 8.46 16.45
CA SER A 19 10.27 9.36 17.57
C SER A 19 11.59 10.04 17.96
N GLU A 20 12.28 10.62 16.99
CA GLU A 20 13.45 11.44 17.21
C GLU A 20 13.02 12.55 18.17
N HIS A 21 13.71 12.63 19.33
CA HIS A 21 13.40 13.55 20.42
C HIS A 21 12.12 13.23 21.22
N GLY A 22 11.68 11.97 21.26
CA GLY A 22 10.55 11.52 22.08
C GLY A 22 9.19 11.96 21.54
N ARG A 23 9.12 12.39 20.29
CA ARG A 23 7.87 12.80 19.64
C ARG A 23 7.17 11.60 19.01
N ALA A 24 5.87 11.44 19.20
CA ALA A 24 5.16 10.37 18.51
C ALA A 24 5.23 10.56 16.99
N HIS A 25 5.32 9.45 16.25
CA HIS A 25 5.21 9.49 14.80
C HIS A 25 3.83 10.04 14.39
N PRO A 26 3.73 10.91 13.36
CA PRO A 26 2.48 11.60 12.99
C PRO A 26 1.35 10.72 12.47
N PHE A 27 1.59 9.41 12.29
CA PHE A 27 0.61 8.47 11.76
C PHE A 27 0.72 7.07 12.37
N TRP A 28 1.83 6.37 12.13
CA TRP A 28 2.07 5.05 12.72
C TRP A 28 2.12 5.05 14.25
N THR A 29 1.47 4.06 14.86
CA THR A 29 1.51 3.86 16.32
C THR A 29 2.79 3.13 16.73
N LEU A 30 3.48 3.63 17.75
CA LEU A 30 4.70 3.01 18.27
C LEU A 30 4.41 1.59 18.81
N PRO A 31 5.11 0.54 18.31
CA PRO A 31 4.90 -0.83 18.78
C PRO A 31 5.52 -1.04 20.17
N THR A 32 4.70 -0.99 21.21
CA THR A 32 5.11 -1.15 22.62
C THR A 32 4.52 -2.42 23.24
N GLY A 33 5.03 -2.82 24.41
CA GLY A 33 4.54 -4.00 25.15
C GLY A 33 5.07 -5.34 24.62
N SER A 34 4.32 -6.41 24.92
CA SER A 34 4.67 -7.79 24.55
C SER A 34 4.58 -8.03 23.03
N ASN A 35 5.02 -9.22 22.59
CA ASN A 35 4.91 -9.62 21.18
C ASN A 35 3.45 -9.70 20.71
N GLU A 36 2.54 -10.06 21.60
CA GLU A 36 1.10 -10.13 21.39
C GLU A 36 0.54 -8.71 21.27
N ASN A 37 0.92 -7.79 22.17
CA ASN A 37 0.52 -6.39 22.07
C ASN A 37 0.95 -5.76 20.74
N LYS A 38 2.20 -5.99 20.32
CA LYS A 38 2.70 -5.49 19.03
C LYS A 38 1.95 -6.09 17.83
N THR A 39 1.60 -7.37 17.92
CA THR A 39 0.79 -8.05 16.90
C THR A 39 -0.59 -7.43 16.77
N GLU A 40 -1.21 -7.13 17.91
CA GLU A 40 -2.52 -6.50 17.97
C GLU A 40 -2.51 -5.05 17.46
N ILE A 41 -1.49 -4.26 17.84
CA ILE A 41 -1.28 -2.91 17.29
C ILE A 41 -1.15 -2.95 15.77
N ALA A 42 -0.33 -3.86 15.23
CA ALA A 42 -0.15 -3.98 13.79
C ALA A 42 -1.44 -4.42 13.07
N ARG A 43 -2.25 -5.28 13.69
CA ARG A 43 -3.57 -5.68 13.18
C ARG A 43 -4.53 -4.49 13.13
N GLY A 44 -4.61 -3.71 14.20
CA GLY A 44 -5.45 -2.51 14.26
C GLY A 44 -5.07 -1.48 13.20
N ILE A 45 -3.76 -1.24 12.99
CA ILE A 45 -3.28 -0.36 11.91
C ILE A 45 -3.70 -0.88 10.53
N LEU A 46 -3.60 -2.19 10.29
CA LEU A 46 -4.02 -2.76 9.00
C LEU A 46 -5.52 -2.55 8.77
N GLU A 47 -6.36 -2.82 9.76
CA GLU A 47 -7.81 -2.64 9.65
C GLU A 47 -8.18 -1.19 9.39
N ASP A 48 -7.57 -0.26 10.12
CA ASP A 48 -7.77 1.17 9.92
C ASP A 48 -7.32 1.61 8.52
N MET A 49 -6.17 1.14 8.05
CA MET A 49 -5.67 1.40 6.70
C MET A 49 -6.59 0.86 5.61
N LEU A 50 -7.20 -0.31 5.80
CA LEU A 50 -8.15 -0.87 4.84
C LEU A 50 -9.43 -0.04 4.76
N VAL A 51 -9.91 0.52 5.88
CA VAL A 51 -11.07 1.42 5.92
C VAL A 51 -10.75 2.76 5.27
N GLN A 52 -9.57 3.32 5.51
CA GLN A 52 -9.14 4.63 5.01
C GLN A 52 -8.53 4.61 3.61
N ALA A 53 -8.39 3.45 2.98
CA ALA A 53 -7.72 3.31 1.68
C ALA A 53 -8.52 4.02 0.56
N VAL A 54 -7.98 5.15 0.10
CA VAL A 54 -8.51 5.91 -1.04
C VAL A 54 -7.86 5.50 -2.36
N TRP A 55 -6.66 4.92 -2.28
CA TRP A 55 -5.91 4.46 -3.44
C TRP A 55 -5.47 3.01 -3.24
N ARG A 56 -5.68 2.20 -4.27
CA ARG A 56 -5.28 0.79 -4.34
C ARG A 56 -4.67 0.55 -5.70
N ASN A 57 -3.51 -0.09 -5.74
CA ASN A 57 -2.81 -0.33 -6.99
C ASN A 57 -2.17 -1.72 -6.99
N VAL A 58 -2.27 -2.39 -8.13
CA VAL A 58 -1.59 -3.65 -8.41
C VAL A 58 -0.68 -3.40 -9.60
N MET A 59 0.62 -3.64 -9.44
CA MET A 59 1.61 -3.48 -10.49
C MET A 59 2.29 -4.82 -10.74
N LEU A 60 2.23 -5.33 -11.97
CA LEU A 60 3.06 -6.47 -12.37
C LEU A 60 4.50 -5.99 -12.49
N LEU A 61 5.42 -6.54 -11.68
CA LEU A 61 6.81 -6.11 -11.67
C LEU A 61 7.63 -6.87 -12.73
N HIS A 62 7.46 -8.20 -12.73
CA HIS A 62 7.95 -9.12 -13.73
C HIS A 62 7.09 -10.39 -13.68
N HIS A 63 7.29 -11.32 -14.61
CA HIS A 63 6.55 -12.57 -14.64
C HIS A 63 6.54 -13.26 -13.27
N GLY A 64 5.34 -13.62 -12.80
CA GLY A 64 5.12 -14.33 -11.54
C GLY A 64 5.13 -13.48 -10.26
N VAL A 65 5.40 -12.17 -10.33
CA VAL A 65 5.38 -11.29 -9.14
C VAL A 65 4.68 -9.96 -9.42
N ALA A 66 3.62 -9.71 -8.67
CA ALA A 66 2.97 -8.40 -8.60
C ALA A 66 3.22 -7.70 -7.25
N VAL A 67 3.10 -6.39 -7.24
CA VAL A 67 3.14 -5.55 -6.05
C VAL A 67 1.74 -5.01 -5.82
N TYR A 68 1.22 -5.18 -4.60
CA TYR A 68 -0.02 -4.57 -4.18
C TYR A 68 0.27 -3.46 -3.17
N GLU A 69 -0.29 -2.29 -3.41
CA GLU A 69 -0.19 -1.15 -2.51
C GLU A 69 -1.57 -0.58 -2.21
N ILE A 70 -1.74 -0.15 -0.96
CA ILE A 70 -2.85 0.69 -0.55
C ILE A 70 -2.30 1.97 0.07
N ARG A 71 -2.99 3.09 -0.14
CA ARG A 71 -2.69 4.38 0.48
C ARG A 71 -3.95 5.07 0.96
N ASN A 72 -3.83 5.80 2.07
CA ASN A 72 -4.87 6.70 2.54
C ASN A 72 -4.72 8.10 1.91
N ALA A 73 -5.66 9.00 2.21
CA ALA A 73 -5.68 10.35 1.66
C ALA A 73 -4.46 11.21 2.04
N ARG A 74 -3.76 10.85 3.13
CA ARG A 74 -2.53 11.50 3.60
C ARG A 74 -1.27 10.91 2.96
N GLY A 75 -1.41 10.00 2.00
CA GLY A 75 -0.31 9.36 1.29
C GLY A 75 0.38 8.22 2.04
N TYR A 76 0.08 7.99 3.32
CA TYR A 76 0.60 6.83 4.06
C TYR A 76 0.04 5.54 3.48
N GLY A 77 0.83 4.46 3.52
CA GLY A 77 0.44 3.22 2.85
C GLY A 77 1.05 1.95 3.41
N MET A 78 0.65 0.85 2.78
CA MET A 78 1.11 -0.49 3.07
C MET A 78 1.39 -1.21 1.76
N ARG A 79 2.45 -2.03 1.74
CA ARG A 79 2.90 -2.76 0.53
C ARG A 79 2.96 -4.26 0.77
N TRP A 80 2.52 -5.01 -0.24
CA TRP A 80 2.69 -6.46 -0.35
C TRP A 80 3.34 -6.83 -1.67
N THR A 81 4.06 -7.95 -1.69
CA THR A 81 4.32 -8.69 -2.93
C THR A 81 3.33 -9.84 -3.02
N LEU A 82 2.84 -10.08 -4.23
CA LEU A 82 1.95 -11.16 -4.61
C LEU A 82 2.74 -12.09 -5.51
N ASP A 83 2.94 -13.32 -5.07
CA ASP A 83 3.44 -14.39 -5.95
C ASP A 83 2.23 -14.89 -6.73
N ILE A 84 2.30 -14.82 -8.05
CA ILE A 84 1.19 -15.14 -8.96
C ILE A 84 1.60 -16.21 -9.96
N GLU A 85 0.64 -17.04 -10.36
CA GLU A 85 0.81 -18.00 -11.46
C GLU A 85 -0.30 -17.81 -12.49
N GLU A 86 0.03 -18.11 -13.74
CA GLU A 86 -0.94 -18.16 -14.82
C GLU A 86 -1.91 -19.33 -14.59
N LYS A 87 -3.20 -19.03 -14.63
CA LYS A 87 -4.26 -20.03 -14.61
C LYS A 87 -4.28 -20.70 -15.98
N LYS A 88 -3.70 -21.89 -16.07
CA LYS A 88 -3.89 -22.74 -17.24
C LYS A 88 -5.30 -23.30 -17.16
N ASP A 89 -6.18 -22.87 -18.05
CA ASP A 89 -7.42 -23.59 -18.25
C ASP A 89 -7.08 -25.01 -18.73
N ASP A 90 -7.61 -26.02 -18.06
CA ASP A 90 -7.58 -27.41 -18.50
C ASP A 90 -8.47 -27.53 -19.75
N ILE A 91 -8.01 -27.00 -20.88
CA ILE A 91 -8.55 -27.38 -22.18
C ILE A 91 -8.06 -28.81 -22.40
N PRO A 92 -8.94 -29.81 -22.57
CA PRO A 92 -8.54 -31.16 -22.91
C PRO A 92 -7.63 -31.10 -24.14
N SER A 93 -6.44 -31.70 -24.03
CA SER A 93 -5.38 -31.74 -25.04
C SER A 93 -5.76 -32.47 -26.35
N ASP A 94 -7.05 -32.73 -26.60
CA ASP A 94 -7.58 -33.51 -27.71
C ASP A 94 -8.04 -32.68 -28.91
N VAL A 95 -7.62 -31.42 -29.02
CA VAL A 95 -7.64 -30.69 -30.30
C VAL A 95 -6.20 -30.47 -30.77
N GLN A 96 -5.53 -31.59 -31.09
CA GLN A 96 -4.39 -31.58 -32.01
C GLN A 96 -4.89 -31.06 -33.37
N THR A 97 -4.79 -29.75 -33.57
CA THR A 97 -4.89 -29.18 -34.90
C THR A 97 -3.57 -29.51 -35.60
N MET A 98 -3.52 -30.66 -36.29
CA MET A 98 -2.41 -31.00 -37.16
C MET A 98 -2.33 -30.00 -38.30
N THR A 99 -1.51 -28.96 -38.16
CA THR A 99 -0.97 -28.24 -39.31
C THR A 99 0.32 -28.93 -39.73
N ALA A 100 0.22 -29.69 -40.82
CA ALA A 100 1.36 -30.22 -41.55
C ALA A 100 2.13 -29.06 -42.18
N ASN A 101 3.10 -28.49 -41.45
CA ASN A 101 4.29 -27.81 -41.97
C ASN A 101 5.18 -27.52 -40.77
N GLY A 102 6.41 -28.08 -40.80
CA GLY A 102 7.38 -28.05 -39.71
C GLY A 102 7.99 -26.67 -39.51
N ASP A 103 7.18 -25.72 -39.04
CA ASP A 103 7.66 -24.47 -38.49
C ASP A 103 7.63 -24.57 -36.97
N THR A 104 8.72 -24.13 -36.35
CA THR A 104 8.90 -24.22 -34.90
C THR A 104 7.83 -23.36 -34.25
N LEU A 105 6.95 -23.96 -33.44
CA LEU A 105 5.99 -23.23 -32.61
C LEU A 105 6.79 -22.36 -31.62
N VAL A 106 7.07 -21.12 -32.02
CA VAL A 106 7.37 -20.06 -31.08
C VAL A 106 6.15 -20.02 -30.15
N PRO A 107 6.32 -20.15 -28.82
CA PRO A 107 5.20 -19.88 -27.94
C PRO A 107 4.70 -18.50 -28.32
N ASN A 108 3.43 -18.38 -28.70
CA ASN A 108 2.80 -17.07 -28.70
C ASN A 108 2.93 -16.60 -27.26
N GLU A 109 3.90 -15.73 -26.99
CA GLU A 109 3.96 -14.97 -25.77
C GLU A 109 2.75 -14.04 -25.83
N GLU A 110 1.57 -14.60 -25.52
CA GLU A 110 0.39 -13.79 -25.27
C GLU A 110 0.79 -12.77 -24.21
N ASP A 111 0.49 -11.52 -24.52
CA ASP A 111 0.79 -10.39 -23.66
C ASP A 111 0.26 -10.70 -22.25
N ASP A 112 1.09 -10.49 -21.22
CA ASP A 112 0.78 -10.87 -19.83
C ASP A 112 -0.53 -10.22 -19.32
N PHE A 113 -0.97 -9.15 -20.00
CA PHE A 113 -2.26 -8.48 -19.77
C PHE A 113 -3.50 -9.29 -20.17
N HIS A 114 -3.36 -10.36 -20.96
CA HIS A 114 -4.47 -11.19 -21.43
C HIS A 114 -4.57 -12.54 -20.73
N LYS A 115 -3.62 -12.85 -19.83
CA LYS A 115 -3.60 -14.07 -19.04
C LYS A 115 -4.44 -13.91 -17.78
N ASP A 116 -5.07 -15.00 -17.36
CA ASP A 116 -5.67 -15.09 -16.04
C ASP A 116 -4.59 -15.43 -15.01
N TRP A 117 -4.54 -14.68 -13.91
CA TRP A 117 -3.55 -14.86 -12.85
C TRP A 117 -4.21 -15.28 -11.55
N VAL A 118 -3.61 -16.23 -10.84
CA VAL A 118 -4.01 -16.64 -9.49
C VAL A 118 -2.95 -16.18 -8.50
N ILE A 119 -3.38 -15.54 -7.40
CA ILE A 119 -2.49 -15.18 -6.30
C ILE A 119 -2.27 -16.42 -5.44
N ILE A 120 -1.03 -16.88 -5.37
CA ILE A 120 -0.63 -18.06 -4.58
C ILE A 120 -0.21 -17.65 -3.18
N LYS A 121 0.47 -16.52 -3.08
CA LYS A 121 1.02 -16.05 -1.82
C LYS A 121 1.05 -14.54 -1.74
N THR A 122 0.68 -14.04 -0.58
CA THR A 122 0.76 -12.62 -0.25
C THR A 122 1.80 -12.43 0.84
N THR A 123 2.81 -11.60 0.57
CA THR A 123 3.88 -11.30 1.53
C THR A 123 3.88 -9.82 1.86
N PHE A 124 3.60 -9.48 3.12
CA PHE A 124 3.69 -8.09 3.59
C PHE A 124 5.14 -7.60 3.56
N ARG A 125 5.38 -6.46 2.92
CA ARG A 125 6.71 -5.86 2.76
C ARG A 125 6.94 -4.68 3.70
N GLY A 126 5.88 -4.02 4.16
CA GLY A 126 5.97 -3.00 5.19
C GLY A 126 5.11 -1.77 4.94
N PHE A 127 5.41 -0.74 5.71
CA PHE A 127 4.74 0.55 5.75
C PHE A 127 5.40 1.52 4.78
N LEU A 128 4.62 2.41 4.19
CA LEU A 128 5.03 3.40 3.22
C LEU A 128 4.79 4.80 3.76
N GLU A 129 5.80 5.66 3.67
CA GLU A 129 5.67 7.08 3.93
C GLU A 129 4.92 7.80 2.79
N PRO A 130 4.36 9.00 3.06
CA PRO A 130 3.79 9.85 2.05
C PRO A 130 4.79 10.15 0.94
N ILE A 131 4.32 10.15 -0.31
CA ILE A 131 5.11 10.59 -1.45
C ILE A 131 4.94 12.11 -1.56
N ALA A 132 6.04 12.85 -1.58
CA ALA A 132 6.00 14.30 -1.78
C ALA A 132 5.24 14.66 -3.06
N GLY A 133 4.22 15.53 -2.96
CA GLY A 133 3.38 15.93 -4.09
C GLY A 133 2.20 14.99 -4.40
N MET A 134 1.95 13.98 -3.56
CA MET A 134 0.77 13.11 -3.65
C MET A 134 -0.26 13.41 -2.55
N ASP A 135 -0.10 14.52 -1.83
CA ASP A 135 -1.17 15.13 -1.06
C ASP A 135 -2.27 15.46 -2.06
N HIS A 136 -3.30 14.61 -2.14
CA HIS A 136 -4.49 14.99 -2.85
C HIS A 136 -4.95 16.29 -2.20
N GLU A 137 -4.94 17.40 -2.95
CA GLU A 137 -5.57 18.64 -2.55
C GLU A 137 -7.01 18.29 -2.16
N LEU A 138 -7.24 18.07 -0.87
CA LEU A 138 -8.59 17.94 -0.35
C LEU A 138 -9.23 19.30 -0.62
N PRO A 139 -10.42 19.36 -1.26
CA PRO A 139 -11.12 20.62 -1.42
C PRO A 139 -11.21 21.29 -0.04
N GLY A 140 -10.68 22.52 0.03
CA GLY A 140 -10.21 23.17 1.25
C GLY A 140 -11.15 23.01 2.45
N GLN A 141 -10.61 22.49 3.55
CA GLN A 141 -11.02 23.01 4.85
C GLN A 141 -10.21 24.28 5.07
N ASP A 142 -10.91 25.37 4.81
CA ASP A 142 -10.42 26.72 4.68
C ASP A 142 -9.36 27.10 5.71
N ALA A 143 -8.29 27.71 5.19
CA ALA A 143 -7.47 28.70 5.89
C ALA A 143 -8.26 29.98 6.26
N SER A 144 -9.56 29.88 6.61
CA SER A 144 -10.40 31.02 7.01
C SER A 144 -10.51 31.19 8.52
N THR A 145 -10.18 30.17 9.33
CA THR A 145 -10.34 30.25 10.79
C THR A 145 -9.18 30.95 11.51
N ALA A 146 -8.04 31.15 10.85
CA ALA A 146 -6.89 31.87 11.44
C ALA A 146 -6.94 33.38 11.21
N GLU A 147 -7.43 33.85 10.05
CA GLU A 147 -7.49 35.30 9.75
C GLU A 147 -8.64 36.02 10.45
N GLU A 148 -9.77 35.35 10.70
CA GLU A 148 -10.92 35.97 11.36
C GLU A 148 -10.72 36.18 12.88
N SER A 149 -9.87 35.35 13.51
CA SER A 149 -9.48 35.53 14.91
C SER A 149 -8.49 36.67 15.12
N LEU A 150 -7.66 37.02 14.12
CA LEU A 150 -6.75 38.17 14.20
C LEU A 150 -7.48 39.50 13.95
N ARG A 151 -8.40 39.56 12.98
CA ARG A 151 -9.19 40.77 12.71
C ARG A 151 -10.13 41.15 13.87
N THR A 152 -10.61 40.18 14.63
CA THR A 152 -11.49 40.45 15.77
C THR A 152 -10.71 41.02 16.97
N GLN A 153 -9.42 40.70 17.12
CA GLN A 153 -8.61 41.24 18.22
C GLN A 153 -8.07 42.66 17.97
N GLU A 154 -7.80 43.06 16.72
CA GLU A 154 -7.40 44.45 16.42
C GLU A 154 -8.56 45.43 16.62
N LYS A 155 -9.80 45.03 16.32
CA LYS A 155 -10.98 45.90 16.45
C LYS A 155 -11.41 46.20 17.90
N LEU A 156 -10.92 45.43 18.86
CA LEU A 156 -11.17 45.62 20.31
C LEU A 156 -10.10 46.50 21.00
N ARG A 157 -9.03 46.87 20.29
CA ARG A 157 -7.95 47.72 20.82
C ARG A 157 -8.06 49.19 20.43
N GLU A 158 -8.94 49.53 19.49
CA GLU A 158 -9.14 50.91 19.00
C GLU A 158 -10.52 51.50 19.35
N GLY A 159 -11.24 50.91 20.31
CA GLY A 159 -12.53 51.41 20.82
C GLY A 159 -12.44 51.96 22.23
#